data_AF-A0A1A8GT23-F1
#
_entry.id   AF-A0A1A8GT23-F1
#
_cell.length_a   1.000
_cell.length_b   1.000
_cell.length_c   1.000
_cell.angle_alpha   90.00
_cell.angle_beta   90.00
_cell.angle_gamma   90.00
#
_symmetry.space_group_name_H-M   'P 1'
#
loop_
_entity.id
_entity.type
_entity.pdbx_description
1 polymer ?
#
loop_
_entity_poly.entity_id
_entity_poly.type
_entity_poly.pdbx_seq_one_letter_code
_entity_poly.pdbx_strand_id
1 'polypeptide(L)'
;QIGFELTANALAQVTLPSSLLSGVVMSEIERSSLSRINFRFFSSTNLFEKRQKDSFLNSYVVASSVGNFSIKDLRDPVKIEISHLTKQVSSGRKCVFWDFSLNGGNGSWNERGCRVAEGTSS
;
A
#
# COMPACT_ATOMS: atom_id res chain seq x y z
N GLN A 1 -14.36 19.30 -6.71
CA GLN A 1 -13.06 18.88 -6.16
C GLN A 1 -13.30 18.42 -4.72
N ILE A 2 -13.18 17.13 -4.45
CA ILE A 2 -13.32 16.61 -3.07
C ILE A 2 -11.96 16.81 -2.41
N GLY A 3 -11.85 17.81 -1.54
CA GLY A 3 -10.68 17.99 -0.70
C GLY A 3 -10.77 17.04 0.49
N PHE A 4 -9.90 16.04 0.55
CA PHE A 4 -9.72 15.29 1.79
C PHE A 4 -8.92 16.17 2.74
N GLU A 5 -9.52 16.56 3.86
CA GLU A 5 -8.85 17.33 4.90
C GLU A 5 -7.70 16.49 5.46
N LEU A 6 -6.46 16.97 5.24
CA LEU A 6 -5.26 16.32 5.77
C LEU A 6 -5.30 16.48 7.28
N THR A 7 -5.72 15.44 7.98
CA THR A 7 -5.64 15.42 9.45
C THR A 7 -4.18 15.41 9.86
N ALA A 8 -3.78 16.39 10.68
CA ALA A 8 -2.38 16.60 11.08
C ALA A 8 -1.72 15.40 11.78
N ASN A 9 -2.48 14.35 12.13
CA ASN A 9 -2.02 13.14 12.81
C ASN A 9 -2.60 11.85 12.18
N ALA A 10 -2.70 11.80 10.85
CA ALA A 10 -3.15 10.58 10.17
C ALA A 10 -2.17 9.40 10.40
N LEU A 11 -2.67 8.28 10.93
CA LEU A 11 -1.87 7.06 11.13
C LEU A 11 -1.53 6.39 9.80
N ALA A 12 -2.33 6.60 8.77
CA ALA A 12 -2.03 6.20 7.41
C ALA A 12 -2.76 7.05 6.37
N GLN A 13 -2.13 7.21 5.21
CA GLN A 13 -2.65 7.92 4.06
C GLN A 13 -2.27 7.19 2.78
N VAL A 14 -3.22 7.12 1.85
CA VAL A 14 -3.01 6.60 0.49
C VAL A 14 -3.42 7.67 -0.49
N THR A 15 -2.47 8.12 -1.31
CA THR A 15 -2.69 9.12 -2.35
C THR A 15 -2.59 8.45 -3.71
N LEU A 16 -3.73 8.37 -4.40
CA LEU A 16 -3.82 7.81 -5.75
C LEU A 16 -3.45 8.89 -6.78
N PRO A 17 -2.58 8.58 -7.76
CA PRO A 17 -2.24 9.52 -8.82
C PRO A 17 -3.45 9.75 -9.74
N SER A 18 -3.57 10.94 -10.32
CA SER A 18 -4.61 11.23 -11.33
C SER A 18 -4.45 10.40 -12.60
N SER A 19 -3.23 9.93 -12.87
CA SER A 19 -2.89 9.02 -13.97
C SER A 19 -3.16 7.54 -13.68
N LEU A 20 -3.81 7.19 -12.55
CA LEU A 20 -4.02 5.81 -12.11
C LEU A 20 -4.60 4.88 -13.20
N LEU A 21 -5.54 5.39 -14.02
CA LEU A 21 -6.18 4.62 -15.09
C LEU A 21 -5.63 4.95 -16.48
N SER A 22 -4.57 5.75 -16.56
CA SER A 22 -3.95 6.15 -17.83
C SER A 22 -3.22 4.97 -18.45
N GLY A 23 -3.58 4.59 -19.68
CA GLY A 23 -2.93 3.50 -20.42
C GLY A 23 -3.29 2.10 -19.94
N VAL A 24 -4.24 1.96 -18.99
CA VAL A 24 -4.70 0.65 -18.52
C VAL A 24 -5.64 0.03 -19.57
N VAL A 25 -5.24 -1.11 -20.12
CA VAL A 25 -6.10 -1.91 -21.00
C VAL A 25 -7.02 -2.76 -20.13
N MET A 26 -8.33 -2.54 -20.26
CA MET A 26 -9.34 -3.17 -19.42
C MET A 26 -10.47 -3.77 -20.25
N SER A 27 -10.90 -4.97 -19.87
CA SER A 27 -12.12 -5.62 -20.34
C SER A 27 -13.37 -4.84 -19.90
N GLU A 28 -14.51 -5.15 -20.53
CA GLU A 28 -15.79 -4.52 -20.18
C GLU A 28 -16.22 -4.81 -18.73
N ILE A 29 -15.96 -6.03 -18.25
CA ILE A 29 -16.23 -6.44 -16.87
C ILE A 29 -15.41 -5.57 -15.90
N GLU A 30 -14.11 -5.41 -16.15
CA GLU A 30 -13.25 -4.61 -15.28
C GLU A 30 -13.67 -3.13 -15.28
N ARG A 31 -14.02 -2.57 -16.45
CA ARG A 31 -14.51 -1.19 -16.57
C ARG A 31 -15.80 -1.00 -15.78
N SER A 32 -16.74 -1.93 -15.86
CA SER A 32 -17.99 -1.86 -15.09
C SER A 32 -17.76 -1.92 -13.57
N SER A 33 -16.65 -2.50 -13.13
CA SER A 33 -16.28 -2.55 -11.71
C SER A 33 -15.68 -1.24 -11.17
N LEU A 34 -15.27 -0.30 -12.05
CA LEU A 34 -14.68 0.99 -11.70
C LEU A 34 -15.72 1.98 -11.16
N SER A 35 -16.23 1.71 -9.97
CA SER A 35 -17.22 2.58 -9.31
C SER A 35 -16.76 3.08 -7.95
N ARG A 36 -15.79 2.41 -7.33
CA ARG A 36 -15.42 2.60 -5.93
C ARG A 36 -13.93 2.47 -5.73
N ILE A 37 -13.41 3.33 -4.85
CA ILE A 37 -12.11 3.15 -4.23
C ILE A 37 -12.38 2.47 -2.89
N ASN A 38 -11.78 1.30 -2.67
CA ASN A 38 -11.79 0.65 -1.37
C ASN A 38 -10.55 1.09 -0.60
N PHE A 39 -10.74 1.33 0.70
CA PHE A 39 -9.65 1.56 1.64
C PHE A 39 -9.89 0.71 2.88
N ARG A 40 -8.84 0.07 3.38
CA ARG A 40 -8.86 -0.69 4.63
C ARG A 40 -7.65 -0.33 5.46
N PHE A 41 -7.88 -0.15 6.75
CA PHE A 41 -6.86 0.10 7.75
C PHE A 41 -6.92 -0.98 8.82
N PHE A 42 -5.76 -1.57 9.12
CA PHE A 42 -5.60 -2.58 10.16
C PHE A 42 -4.69 -2.01 11.26
N SER A 43 -5.30 -1.67 12.40
CA SER A 43 -4.58 -1.23 13.60
C SER A 43 -3.75 -2.35 14.24
N SER A 44 -4.20 -3.61 14.06
CA SER A 44 -3.52 -4.82 14.51
C SER A 44 -2.94 -5.58 13.34
N THR A 45 -1.72 -6.10 13.50
CA THR A 45 -0.97 -6.81 12.46
C THR A 45 -1.05 -8.34 12.60
N ASN A 46 -1.96 -8.87 13.43
CA ASN A 46 -2.06 -10.30 13.72
C ASN A 46 -2.43 -11.18 12.50
N LEU A 47 -2.99 -10.59 11.45
CA LEU A 47 -3.34 -11.28 10.20
C LEU A 47 -2.15 -11.40 9.24
N PHE A 48 -1.01 -10.79 9.56
CA PHE A 48 0.15 -10.69 8.70
C PHE A 48 1.40 -11.20 9.41
N GLU A 49 2.38 -11.64 8.64
CA GLU A 49 3.67 -12.10 9.15
C GLU A 49 4.39 -10.92 9.85
N LYS A 50 4.68 -11.03 11.15
CA LYS A 50 5.30 -9.93 11.90
C LYS A 50 6.82 -9.84 11.74
N ARG A 51 7.48 -10.94 11.40
CA ARG A 51 8.95 -11.02 11.26
C ARG A 51 9.33 -11.87 10.06
N GLN A 52 10.27 -11.37 9.27
CA GLN A 52 10.95 -12.10 8.20
C GLN A 52 12.45 -12.03 8.44
N LYS A 53 13.11 -13.17 8.67
CA LYS A 53 14.56 -13.26 8.93
C LYS A 53 15.05 -12.14 9.89
N ASP A 54 15.77 -11.15 9.36
CA ASP A 54 16.38 -10.04 10.11
C ASP A 54 15.54 -8.74 10.10
N SER A 55 14.26 -8.83 9.75
CA SER A 55 13.34 -7.69 9.63
C SER A 55 12.04 -7.95 10.37
N PHE A 56 11.41 -6.87 10.85
CA PHE A 56 10.11 -6.91 11.52
C PHE A 56 9.19 -5.80 11.01
N LEU A 57 7.89 -6.06 11.07
CA LEU A 57 6.87 -5.08 10.70
C LEU A 57 6.74 -4.02 11.79
N ASN A 58 7.11 -2.77 11.46
CA ASN A 58 7.04 -1.62 12.38
C ASN A 58 5.98 -0.59 11.95
N SER A 59 4.88 -1.02 11.34
CA SER A 59 3.81 -0.12 10.89
C SER A 59 2.43 -0.77 11.06
N TYR A 60 1.40 0.06 10.95
CA TYR A 60 0.06 -0.42 10.62
C TYR A 60 0.03 -1.04 9.21
N VAL A 61 -1.05 -1.73 8.87
CA VAL A 61 -1.25 -2.23 7.50
C VAL A 61 -2.41 -1.48 6.87
N VAL A 62 -2.19 -1.00 5.64
CA VAL A 62 -3.25 -0.42 4.81
C VAL A 62 -3.38 -1.17 3.51
N ALA A 63 -4.60 -1.21 3.00
CA ALA A 63 -4.90 -1.73 1.67
C ALA A 63 -5.81 -0.74 0.95
N SER A 64 -5.57 -0.58 -0.36
CA SER A 64 -6.49 0.13 -1.23
C SER A 64 -6.63 -0.60 -2.56
N SER A 65 -7.81 -0.53 -3.15
CA SER A 65 -8.08 -1.09 -4.48
C SER A 65 -9.08 -0.23 -5.23
N VAL A 66 -9.02 -0.30 -6.56
CA VAL A 66 -9.96 0.37 -7.47
C VAL A 66 -10.52 -0.68 -8.43
N GLY A 67 -11.80 -1.00 -8.29
CA GLY A 67 -12.42 -2.10 -9.01
C GLY A 67 -11.98 -3.49 -8.51
N ASN A 68 -12.25 -4.52 -9.31
CA ASN A 68 -11.95 -5.93 -8.99
C ASN A 68 -10.74 -6.49 -9.77
N PHE A 69 -9.74 -5.65 -10.03
CA PHE A 69 -8.55 -6.03 -10.78
C PHE A 69 -7.31 -5.31 -10.23
N SER A 70 -6.13 -5.82 -10.57
CA SER A 70 -4.86 -5.22 -10.17
C SER A 70 -4.31 -4.34 -11.27
N ILE A 71 -4.07 -3.07 -10.96
CA ILE A 71 -3.36 -2.14 -11.86
C ILE A 71 -1.86 -2.27 -11.57
N LYS A 72 -1.06 -2.48 -12.60
CA LYS A 72 0.40 -2.65 -12.52
C LYS A 72 1.09 -1.63 -13.42
N ASP A 73 2.41 -1.49 -13.23
CA ASP A 73 3.28 -0.67 -14.08
C ASP A 73 2.77 0.77 -14.26
N LEU A 74 2.28 1.35 -13.16
CA LEU A 74 1.76 2.71 -13.12
C LEU A 74 2.84 3.71 -13.54
N ARG A 75 2.46 4.68 -14.38
CA ARG A 75 3.32 5.80 -14.77
C ARG A 75 3.77 6.63 -13.56
N ASP A 76 2.80 7.02 -12.73
CA ASP A 76 3.05 7.73 -11.47
C ASP A 76 2.74 6.78 -10.30
N PRO A 77 3.55 6.76 -9.24
CA PRO A 77 3.34 5.83 -8.14
C PRO A 77 2.15 6.22 -7.26
N VAL A 78 1.49 5.21 -6.68
CA VAL A 78 0.66 5.43 -5.49
C VAL A 78 1.57 5.81 -4.33
N LYS A 79 1.25 6.90 -3.63
CA LYS A 79 2.00 7.29 -2.42
C LYS A 79 1.28 6.75 -1.20
N ILE A 80 2.01 6.00 -0.38
CA ILE A 80 1.50 5.40 0.85
C ILE A 80 2.35 5.89 2.00
N GLU A 81 1.71 6.50 2.99
CA GLU A 81 2.33 7.01 4.20
C GLU A 81 1.70 6.29 5.38
N ILE A 82 2.52 5.72 6.26
CA ILE A 82 2.06 4.94 7.41
C ILE A 82 2.93 5.31 8.60
N SER A 83 2.30 5.64 9.72
CA SER A 83 3.03 5.91 10.96
C SER A 83 3.71 4.65 11.49
N HIS A 84 4.94 4.81 11.98
CA HIS A 84 5.64 3.75 12.66
C HIS A 84 4.97 3.42 14.00
N LEU A 85 4.92 2.14 14.37
CA LEU A 85 4.41 1.71 15.68
C LEU A 85 5.39 2.08 16.81
N THR A 86 6.69 2.05 16.50
CA THR A 86 7.76 2.41 17.43
C THR A 86 8.72 3.40 16.78
N LYS A 87 9.30 4.30 17.58
CA LYS A 87 10.30 5.30 17.14
C LYS A 87 11.64 4.68 16.71
N GLN A 88 11.79 3.36 16.74
CA GLN A 88 13.03 2.68 16.33
C GLN A 88 13.18 2.70 14.80
N VAL A 89 13.73 3.83 14.39
CA VAL A 89 14.27 4.24 13.11
C VAL A 89 15.41 3.40 12.54
N SER A 90 15.29 2.10 12.24
CA SER A 90 16.45 1.38 11.70
C SER A 90 16.90 1.92 10.33
N SER A 91 18.22 1.98 10.12
CA SER A 91 18.81 2.14 8.79
C SER A 91 18.46 0.90 7.96
N GLY A 92 17.76 1.05 6.84
CA GLY A 92 17.29 -0.07 6.02
C GLY A 92 15.77 -0.30 6.04
N ARG A 93 14.97 0.77 6.15
CA ARG A 93 13.52 0.71 5.94
C ARG A 93 13.19 0.12 4.57
N LYS A 94 12.15 -0.70 4.51
CA LYS A 94 11.65 -1.28 3.27
C LYS A 94 10.17 -1.01 3.11
N CYS A 95 9.75 -0.68 1.90
CA CYS A 95 8.35 -0.63 1.54
C CYS A 95 7.97 -1.99 0.95
N VAL A 96 6.90 -2.59 1.47
CA VAL A 96 6.45 -3.93 1.11
C VAL A 96 4.94 -3.95 0.92
N PHE A 97 4.44 -4.92 0.15
CA PHE A 97 3.03 -5.26 0.06
C PHE A 97 2.82 -6.73 0.41
N TRP A 98 1.60 -7.09 0.83
CA TRP A 98 1.24 -8.47 1.10
C TRP A 98 0.92 -9.20 -0.21
N ASP A 99 1.78 -10.14 -0.59
CA ASP A 99 1.63 -10.92 -1.81
C ASP A 99 1.03 -12.30 -1.48
N PHE A 100 -0.27 -12.47 -1.75
CA PHE A 100 -0.98 -13.72 -1.51
C PHE A 100 -0.47 -14.91 -2.33
N SER A 101 0.30 -14.69 -3.40
CA SER A 101 0.82 -15.77 -4.24
C SER A 101 2.02 -16.50 -3.62
N LEU A 102 2.67 -15.89 -2.62
CA LEU A 102 3.83 -16.47 -1.95
C LEU A 102 3.44 -17.55 -0.94
N ASN A 103 4.41 -18.37 -0.55
CA ASN A 103 4.26 -19.42 0.47
C ASN A 103 3.08 -20.38 0.21
N GLY A 104 2.89 -20.79 -1.06
CA GLY A 104 1.84 -21.73 -1.42
C GLY A 104 0.42 -21.17 -1.28
N GLY A 105 0.24 -19.84 -1.33
CA GLY A 105 -1.07 -19.19 -1.19
C GLY A 105 -1.32 -18.57 0.18
N ASN A 106 -0.46 -18.85 1.17
CA ASN A 106 -0.58 -18.29 2.52
C ASN A 106 -0.14 -16.82 2.60
N GLY A 107 0.62 -16.36 1.62
CA GLY A 107 1.10 -15.00 1.49
C GLY A 107 2.38 -14.70 2.26
N SER A 108 3.05 -13.62 1.87
CA SER A 108 4.21 -13.05 2.55
C SER A 108 4.46 -11.60 2.12
N TRP A 109 5.32 -10.88 2.82
CA TRP A 109 5.74 -9.54 2.39
C TRP A 109 6.65 -9.59 1.17
N ASN A 110 6.37 -8.73 0.19
CA ASN A 110 7.12 -8.60 -1.05
C ASN A 110 7.49 -7.14 -1.30
N GLU A 111 8.75 -6.89 -1.66
CA GLU A 111 9.31 -5.53 -1.92
C GLU A 111 9.12 -5.07 -3.37
N ARG A 112 8.70 -5.98 -4.27
CA ARG A 112 8.67 -5.71 -5.71
C ARG A 112 7.76 -4.53 -6.06
N GLY A 113 8.30 -3.56 -6.79
CA GLY A 113 7.55 -2.39 -7.26
C GLY A 113 7.31 -1.32 -6.19
N CYS A 114 7.79 -1.53 -4.97
CA CYS A 114 7.70 -0.57 -3.87
C CYS A 114 9.06 0.07 -3.61
N ARG A 115 9.06 1.37 -3.27
CA ARG A 115 10.27 2.08 -2.85
C ARG A 115 9.96 3.04 -1.72
N VAL A 116 10.91 3.20 -0.80
CA VAL A 116 10.84 4.23 0.23
C VAL A 116 11.10 5.57 -0.43
N ALA A 117 10.30 6.58 -0.10
CA ALA A 117 10.50 7.94 -0.60
C ALA A 117 11.81 8.52 -0.02
N GLU A 118 12.59 9.21 -0.85
CA GLU A 118 13.79 9.91 -0.36
C GLU A 118 13.37 11.12 0.49
N GLY A 119 13.96 11.24 1.69
CA GLY A 119 13.74 12.39 2.58
C GLY A 119 12.73 12.20 3.71
N THR A 120 12.06 11.05 3.84
CA THR A 120 11.17 10.77 4.99
C THR A 120 11.93 10.15 6.15
N SER A 121 12.73 10.98 6.83
CA SER A 121 13.24 10.68 8.17
C SER A 121 12.21 11.12 9.21
N SER A 122 11.17 10.31 9.38
CA SER A 122 10.21 10.44 10.48
C SER A 122 10.39 9.31 11.48
#